data_AF-A0A8B3RQE3-F1
#
_entry.id   AF-A0A8B3RQE3-F1
#
_cell.length_a   1.000
_cell.length_b   1.000
_cell.length_c   1.000
_cell.angle_alpha   90.00
_cell.angle_beta   90.00
_cell.angle_gamma   90.00
#
_symmetry.space_group_name_H-M   'P 1'
#
loop_
_entity.id
_entity.type
_entity.pdbx_description
1 polymer ?
#
loop_
_entity_poly.entity_id
_entity_poly.type
_entity_poly.pdbx_seq_one_letter_code
_entity_poly.pdbx_strand_id
1 'polypeptide(L)'
;MDKKVEKIQEKVRLFYKKHQRNTTIVVVISLSMILILGMAAWYEGKGISYEAKQTALREKQHALQKKRDDILAGKMTEASTQTTINNFSKQEITGENELVTITGTNGQLNINDANIYVSDNAGIVSNQLKQKMFQLNQQLLENANGAQFMLITVPVLPSGESVESYSNKIANQLGVGDREKNNGVVFLMAIEDRESRLEVGYGLESILTDSYADDIINNEEVKEAFRDEDYNTGLNKIIDQVSAAINSKTAQVDNELTNIQTELNTNTTKRNVLLMASIAGMLICAVYILQILRTRKLVKKMYQDYLNCLPTKAVLNNSEQTKKVLNKMKKTSFYCLYLNGATLFATKGKIRRATKRGSLLSIYPNAKKQSFGRLLVGDTLYSYDGSVLTYAYLNSQYNPSNHSSSGSGSGGSFGGGSFGGGGASGSW
;
A
#
# COMPACT_ATOMS: atom_id res chain seq x y z
N MET A 1 13.26 50.90 -44.72
CA MET A 1 12.52 50.37 -43.56
C MET A 1 13.25 50.80 -42.29
N ASP A 2 12.54 51.39 -41.32
CA ASP A 2 13.14 51.87 -40.07
C ASP A 2 13.82 50.71 -39.30
N LYS A 3 15.11 50.89 -38.93
CA LYS A 3 15.94 49.91 -38.18
C LYS A 3 15.23 49.39 -36.91
N LYS A 4 14.34 50.19 -36.29
CA LYS A 4 13.56 49.77 -35.13
C LYS A 4 12.53 48.67 -35.45
N VAL A 5 11.87 48.76 -36.61
CA VAL A 5 10.86 47.78 -37.03
C VAL A 5 11.53 46.45 -37.36
N GLU A 6 12.66 46.49 -38.06
CA GLU A 6 13.43 45.30 -38.43
C GLU A 6 13.92 44.52 -37.20
N LYS A 7 14.47 45.22 -36.20
CA LYS A 7 14.91 44.60 -34.93
C LYS A 7 13.76 43.95 -34.16
N ILE A 8 12.55 44.52 -34.20
CA ILE A 8 11.36 43.92 -33.57
C ILE A 8 10.94 42.66 -34.34
N GLN A 9 10.88 42.73 -35.66
CA GLN A 9 10.52 41.59 -36.50
C GLN A 9 11.48 40.41 -36.32
N GLU A 10 12.78 40.67 -36.23
CA GLU A 10 13.79 39.65 -35.98
C GLU A 10 13.55 38.93 -34.65
N LYS A 11 13.33 39.70 -33.56
CA LYS A 11 13.03 39.12 -32.24
C LYS A 11 11.75 38.28 -32.24
N VAL A 12 10.69 38.75 -32.90
CA VAL A 12 9.41 38.04 -33.02
C VAL A 12 9.58 36.75 -33.85
N ARG A 13 10.37 36.79 -34.92
CA ARG A 13 10.71 35.62 -35.74
C ARG A 13 11.51 34.57 -34.95
N LEU A 14 12.51 35.01 -34.18
CA LEU A 14 13.29 34.13 -33.30
C LEU A 14 12.42 33.49 -32.22
N PHE A 15 11.49 34.24 -31.64
CA PHE A 15 10.50 33.71 -30.70
C PHE A 15 9.64 32.60 -31.32
N TYR A 16 9.15 32.80 -32.56
CA TYR A 16 8.40 31.77 -33.28
C TYR A 16 9.23 30.50 -33.51
N LYS A 17 10.47 30.64 -34.01
CA LYS A 17 11.39 29.49 -34.22
C LYS A 17 11.66 28.74 -32.90
N LYS A 18 11.91 29.47 -31.80
CA LYS A 18 12.12 28.89 -30.47
C LYS A 18 10.89 28.11 -30.01
N HIS A 19 9.68 28.65 -30.20
CA HIS A 19 8.44 27.96 -29.86
C HIS A 19 8.27 26.67 -30.67
N GLN A 20 8.48 26.71 -31.99
CA GLN A 20 8.41 25.52 -32.84
C GLN A 20 9.40 24.44 -32.40
N ARG A 21 10.67 24.79 -32.20
CA ARG A 21 11.71 23.85 -31.75
C ARG A 21 11.33 23.18 -30.44
N ASN A 22 10.90 23.97 -29.46
CA ASN A 22 10.51 23.43 -28.16
C ASN A 22 9.29 22.51 -28.28
N THR A 23 8.27 22.85 -29.08
CA THR A 23 7.13 21.95 -29.29
C THR A 23 7.54 20.63 -29.97
N THR A 24 8.48 20.65 -30.92
CA THR A 24 9.00 19.44 -31.55
C THR A 24 9.73 18.56 -30.53
N ILE A 25 10.60 19.14 -29.71
CA ILE A 25 11.33 18.41 -28.66
C ILE A 25 10.35 17.69 -27.72
N VAL A 26 9.29 18.38 -27.27
CA VAL A 26 8.31 17.77 -26.35
C VAL A 26 7.53 16.64 -26.99
N VAL A 27 7.16 16.77 -28.27
CA VAL A 27 6.49 15.69 -29.01
C VAL A 27 7.41 14.47 -29.14
N VAL A 28 8.69 14.67 -29.47
CA VAL A 28 9.68 13.59 -29.56
C VAL A 28 9.83 12.89 -28.20
N ILE A 29 10.02 13.64 -27.11
CA ILE A 29 10.11 13.08 -25.76
C ILE A 29 8.86 12.27 -25.41
N SER A 30 7.67 12.79 -25.73
CA SER A 30 6.41 12.11 -25.43
C SER A 30 6.25 10.82 -26.25
N LEU A 31 6.67 10.81 -27.52
CA LEU A 31 6.67 9.61 -28.36
C LEU A 31 7.68 8.57 -27.87
N SER A 32 8.88 9.00 -27.46
CA SER A 32 9.86 8.11 -26.83
C SER A 32 9.31 7.49 -25.55
N MET A 33 8.59 8.26 -24.74
CA MET A 33 7.96 7.75 -23.52
C MET A 33 6.87 6.71 -23.82
N ILE A 34 6.04 6.94 -24.85
CA ILE A 34 5.07 5.94 -25.31
C ILE A 34 5.77 4.65 -25.74
N LEU A 35 6.88 4.76 -26.47
CA LEU A 35 7.64 3.59 -26.93
C LEU A 35 8.27 2.82 -25.77
N ILE A 36 8.83 3.52 -24.77
CA ILE A 36 9.38 2.90 -23.55
C ILE A 36 8.29 2.17 -22.77
N LEU A 37 7.14 2.82 -22.54
CA LEU A 37 6.00 2.19 -21.85
C LEU A 37 5.46 0.98 -22.63
N GLY A 38 5.39 1.08 -23.95
CA GLY A 38 4.99 -0.02 -24.82
C GLY A 38 5.96 -1.20 -24.77
N MET A 39 7.27 -0.92 -24.77
CA MET A 39 8.31 -1.96 -24.61
C MET A 39 8.25 -2.62 -23.22
N ALA A 40 8.05 -1.85 -22.15
CA ALA A 40 7.89 -2.39 -20.80
C ALA A 40 6.67 -3.32 -20.71
N ALA A 41 5.51 -2.87 -21.20
CA ALA A 41 4.30 -3.69 -21.25
C ALA A 41 4.48 -4.95 -22.10
N TRP A 42 5.20 -4.85 -23.22
CA TRP A 42 5.51 -6.00 -24.07
C TRP A 42 6.45 -6.99 -23.39
N TYR A 43 7.49 -6.50 -22.71
CA TYR A 43 8.45 -7.33 -21.98
C TYR A 43 7.77 -8.10 -20.85
N GLU A 44 6.88 -7.45 -20.10
CA GLU A 44 6.10 -8.11 -19.06
C GLU A 44 5.05 -9.07 -19.63
N GLY A 45 4.45 -8.74 -20.78
CA GLY A 45 3.46 -9.59 -21.44
C GLY A 45 4.05 -10.85 -22.08
N LYS A 46 5.31 -10.82 -22.52
CA LYS A 46 6.05 -11.96 -23.10
C LYS A 46 7.07 -12.58 -22.16
N GLY A 47 7.04 -12.23 -20.87
CA GLY A 47 8.04 -12.69 -19.91
C GLY A 47 8.03 -14.21 -19.80
N ILE A 48 8.92 -14.89 -20.53
CA ILE A 48 9.19 -16.34 -20.42
C ILE A 48 9.40 -16.70 -18.94
N SER A 49 10.00 -15.78 -18.16
CA SER A 49 10.16 -15.91 -16.72
C SER A 49 8.84 -15.90 -15.92
N TYR A 50 7.86 -15.06 -16.29
CA TYR A 50 6.56 -15.03 -15.64
C TYR A 50 5.78 -16.31 -15.92
N GLU A 51 5.71 -16.72 -17.19
CA GLU A 51 5.00 -17.94 -17.58
C GLU A 51 5.64 -19.17 -16.92
N ALA A 52 6.96 -19.30 -16.94
CA ALA A 52 7.67 -20.40 -16.27
C ALA A 52 7.40 -20.45 -14.76
N LYS A 53 7.43 -19.29 -14.07
CA LYS A 53 7.07 -19.21 -12.64
C LYS A 53 5.62 -19.61 -12.39
N GLN A 54 4.70 -19.17 -13.23
CA GLN A 54 3.28 -19.50 -13.09
C GLN A 54 3.02 -20.98 -13.35
N THR A 55 3.70 -21.58 -14.32
CA THR A 55 3.63 -23.03 -14.60
C THR A 55 4.17 -23.84 -13.43
N ALA A 56 5.35 -23.48 -12.88
CA ALA A 56 5.92 -24.15 -11.72
C ALA A 56 4.98 -24.09 -10.49
N LEU A 57 4.36 -22.94 -10.23
CA LEU A 57 3.37 -22.81 -9.16
C LEU A 57 2.13 -23.68 -9.38
N ARG A 58 1.62 -23.76 -10.63
CA ARG A 58 0.49 -24.64 -10.97
C ARG A 58 0.83 -26.11 -10.86
N GLU A 59 2.04 -26.51 -11.25
CA GLU A 59 2.53 -27.89 -11.07
C GLU A 59 2.60 -28.24 -9.59
N LYS A 60 3.13 -27.33 -8.75
CA LYS A 60 3.14 -27.49 -7.29
C LYS A 60 1.72 -27.60 -6.72
N GLN A 61 0.79 -26.76 -7.18
CA GLN A 61 -0.61 -26.83 -6.80
C GLN A 61 -1.24 -28.18 -7.15
N HIS A 62 -1.02 -28.68 -8.37
CA HIS A 62 -1.51 -30.00 -8.79
C HIS A 62 -0.90 -31.15 -7.96
N ALA A 63 0.39 -31.07 -7.65
CA ALA A 63 1.05 -32.07 -6.81
C ALA A 63 0.47 -32.10 -5.38
N LEU A 64 0.23 -30.92 -4.79
CA LEU A 64 -0.41 -30.81 -3.47
C LEU A 64 -1.87 -31.25 -3.48
N GLN A 65 -2.62 -30.93 -4.55
CA GLN A 65 -3.99 -31.41 -4.69
C GLN A 65 -4.04 -32.94 -4.75
N LYS A 66 -3.13 -33.56 -5.52
CA LYS A 66 -3.01 -35.01 -5.56
C LYS A 66 -2.65 -35.59 -4.18
N LYS A 67 -1.70 -34.96 -3.46
CA LYS A 67 -1.32 -35.34 -2.09
C LYS A 67 -2.52 -35.28 -1.14
N ARG A 68 -3.31 -34.20 -1.22
CA ARG A 68 -4.56 -34.01 -0.48
C ARG A 68 -5.54 -35.16 -0.73
N ASP A 69 -5.77 -35.47 -2.00
CA ASP A 69 -6.72 -36.52 -2.41
C ASP A 69 -6.23 -37.92 -1.97
N ASP A 70 -4.93 -38.18 -2.01
CA ASP A 70 -4.32 -39.43 -1.53
C ASP A 70 -4.42 -39.57 0.00
N ILE A 71 -4.27 -38.48 0.76
CA ILE A 71 -4.50 -38.45 2.22
C ILE A 71 -5.97 -38.73 2.55
N LEU A 72 -6.90 -38.09 1.84
CA LEU A 72 -8.34 -38.32 2.03
C LEU A 72 -8.75 -39.75 1.66
N ALA A 73 -8.11 -40.33 0.64
CA ALA A 73 -8.32 -41.72 0.24
C ALA A 73 -7.62 -42.74 1.16
N GLY A 74 -6.91 -42.30 2.20
CA GLY A 74 -6.16 -43.17 3.11
C GLY A 74 -4.96 -43.87 2.49
N LYS A 75 -4.48 -43.41 1.32
CA LYS A 75 -3.34 -43.97 0.58
C LYS A 75 -1.99 -43.42 1.03
N MET A 76 -2.00 -42.27 1.72
CA MET A 76 -0.84 -41.64 2.32
C MET A 76 -1.16 -41.27 3.76
N THR A 77 -0.38 -41.82 4.70
CA THR A 77 -0.14 -41.17 5.99
C THR A 77 1.10 -40.30 5.78
N GLU A 78 1.04 -39.00 6.06
CA GLU A 78 2.27 -38.23 6.11
C GLU A 78 3.16 -38.88 7.17
N ALA A 79 4.37 -39.28 6.78
CA ALA A 79 5.36 -39.74 7.72
C ALA A 79 5.60 -38.60 8.71
N SER A 80 5.00 -38.70 9.89
CA SER A 80 5.34 -37.90 11.05
C SER A 80 6.85 -37.99 11.19
N THR A 81 7.55 -36.93 10.82
CA THR A 81 9.00 -36.87 10.92
C THR A 81 9.31 -37.03 12.40
N GLN A 82 9.72 -38.23 12.77
CA GLN A 82 9.83 -38.73 14.14
C GLN A 82 11.03 -38.10 14.89
N THR A 83 11.49 -36.93 14.44
CA THR A 83 12.78 -36.34 14.78
C THR A 83 12.66 -35.22 15.82
N THR A 84 11.48 -34.63 16.05
CA THR A 84 11.32 -33.46 16.94
C THR A 84 10.49 -33.71 18.20
N ILE A 85 10.20 -34.97 18.56
CA ILE A 85 9.58 -35.30 19.86
C ILE A 85 10.59 -35.12 21.02
N ASN A 86 11.89 -35.07 20.70
CA ASN A 86 12.99 -35.22 21.64
C ASN A 86 13.34 -34.03 22.55
N ASN A 87 12.62 -32.90 22.47
CA ASN A 87 12.90 -31.77 23.37
C ASN A 87 12.02 -31.77 24.63
N PHE A 88 10.88 -32.45 24.62
CA PHE A 88 10.09 -32.77 25.83
C PHE A 88 10.13 -34.26 26.19
N SER A 89 10.41 -35.17 25.24
CA SER A 89 10.39 -36.61 25.50
C SER A 89 11.67 -37.21 26.10
N LYS A 90 12.62 -36.38 26.54
CA LYS A 90 13.84 -36.88 27.20
C LYS A 90 13.72 -36.98 28.72
N GLN A 91 12.61 -36.53 29.31
CA GLN A 91 12.26 -36.90 30.68
C GLN A 91 11.56 -38.25 30.67
N GLU A 92 12.06 -39.18 31.48
CA GLU A 92 11.36 -40.43 31.76
C GLU A 92 9.97 -40.10 32.31
N ILE A 93 8.91 -40.68 31.74
CA ILE A 93 7.53 -40.51 32.20
C ILE A 93 7.41 -41.17 33.58
N THR A 94 7.70 -40.42 34.63
CA THR A 94 7.66 -40.87 36.03
C THR A 94 6.33 -40.55 36.71
N GLY A 95 5.50 -39.71 36.07
CA GLY A 95 4.25 -39.18 36.65
C GLY A 95 4.46 -38.07 37.68
N GLU A 96 5.69 -37.58 37.82
CA GLU A 96 6.02 -36.46 38.70
C GLU A 96 5.61 -35.11 38.08
N ASN A 97 5.45 -34.14 38.96
CA ASN A 97 5.12 -32.75 38.63
C ASN A 97 6.43 -31.96 38.60
N GLU A 98 6.81 -31.41 37.44
CA GLU A 98 7.96 -30.51 37.29
C GLU A 98 7.51 -29.05 37.37
N LEU A 99 8.24 -28.26 38.16
CA LEU A 99 8.04 -26.82 38.24
C LEU A 99 8.93 -26.09 37.23
N VAL A 100 8.34 -25.58 36.16
CA VAL A 100 9.02 -24.87 35.08
C VAL A 100 8.89 -23.36 35.28
N THR A 101 10.02 -22.64 35.37
CA THR A 101 10.03 -21.17 35.45
C THR A 101 10.00 -20.56 34.05
N ILE A 102 9.11 -19.59 33.80
CA ILE A 102 8.98 -18.94 32.49
C ILE A 102 9.95 -17.78 32.38
N THR A 103 10.90 -17.91 31.44
CA THR A 103 12.02 -17.01 31.20
C THR A 103 11.55 -15.58 30.95
N GLY A 104 12.13 -14.63 31.69
CA GLY A 104 11.77 -13.22 31.58
C GLY A 104 10.47 -12.85 32.28
N THR A 105 9.95 -13.71 33.17
CA THR A 105 8.80 -13.44 34.04
C THR A 105 9.11 -13.95 35.46
N ASN A 106 8.26 -13.63 36.43
CA ASN A 106 8.24 -14.29 37.75
C ASN A 106 7.22 -15.44 37.83
N GLY A 107 6.69 -15.90 36.69
CA GLY A 107 5.72 -16.98 36.58
C GLY A 107 6.37 -18.36 36.61
N GLN A 108 5.64 -19.32 37.18
CA GLN A 108 6.02 -20.73 37.21
C GLN A 108 4.80 -21.58 36.81
N LEU A 109 5.05 -22.66 36.07
CA LEU A 109 4.06 -23.64 35.68
C LEU A 109 4.43 -25.01 36.23
N ASN A 110 3.46 -25.68 36.82
CA ASN A 110 3.53 -27.09 37.14
C ASN A 110 3.12 -27.89 35.90
N ILE A 111 4.05 -28.66 35.35
CA ILE A 111 3.84 -29.54 34.20
C ILE A 111 3.93 -30.98 34.69
N ASN A 112 2.92 -31.78 34.35
CA ASN A 112 2.89 -33.18 34.70
C ASN A 112 3.44 -34.01 33.53
N ASP A 113 4.48 -34.81 33.77
CA ASP A 113 5.13 -35.60 32.70
C ASP A 113 4.22 -36.71 32.14
N ALA A 114 3.21 -37.15 32.89
CA ALA A 114 2.22 -38.10 32.38
C ALA A 114 1.21 -37.44 31.42
N ASN A 115 1.05 -36.12 31.46
CA ASN A 115 0.23 -35.36 30.50
C ASN A 115 0.72 -33.92 30.34
N ILE A 116 1.77 -33.76 29.54
CA ILE A 116 2.40 -32.47 29.26
C ILE A 116 1.47 -31.46 28.54
N TYR A 117 0.34 -31.92 28.00
CA TYR A 117 -0.61 -31.08 27.26
C TYR A 117 -1.56 -30.31 28.17
N VAL A 118 -1.52 -30.54 29.49
CA VAL A 118 -2.32 -29.79 30.46
C VAL A 118 -1.46 -29.35 31.64
N SER A 119 -1.38 -28.04 31.85
CA SER A 119 -0.82 -27.42 33.05
C SER A 119 -1.93 -26.73 33.84
N ASP A 120 -2.43 -27.41 34.88
CA ASP A 120 -3.57 -26.97 35.68
C ASP A 120 -3.11 -26.37 37.03
N ASN A 121 -2.57 -25.15 36.99
CA ASN A 121 -2.05 -24.47 38.18
C ASN A 121 -3.16 -23.84 39.02
N ALA A 122 -4.32 -23.60 38.43
CA ALA A 122 -5.51 -23.12 39.13
C ALA A 122 -6.31 -24.24 39.81
N GLY A 123 -6.06 -25.50 39.46
CA GLY A 123 -6.77 -26.65 40.02
C GLY A 123 -8.24 -26.76 39.58
N ILE A 124 -8.58 -26.22 38.42
CA ILE A 124 -9.95 -26.13 37.91
C ILE A 124 -10.25 -27.14 36.80
N VAL A 125 -9.25 -27.80 36.24
CA VAL A 125 -9.43 -28.72 35.10
C VAL A 125 -9.73 -30.13 35.61
N SER A 126 -10.90 -30.65 35.26
CA SER A 126 -11.32 -32.01 35.62
C SER A 126 -10.44 -33.09 34.99
N ASN A 127 -10.40 -34.26 35.63
CA ASN A 127 -9.67 -35.43 35.12
C ASN A 127 -10.17 -35.88 33.74
N GLN A 128 -11.46 -35.72 33.46
CA GLN A 128 -12.05 -36.04 32.15
C GLN A 128 -11.47 -35.14 31.05
N LEU A 129 -11.36 -33.84 31.31
CA LEU A 129 -10.75 -32.88 30.39
C LEU A 129 -9.26 -33.13 30.19
N LYS A 130 -8.53 -33.47 31.27
CA LYS A 130 -7.12 -33.88 31.19
C LYS A 130 -6.95 -35.09 30.26
N GLN A 131 -7.77 -36.12 30.44
CA GLN A 131 -7.75 -37.31 29.58
C GLN A 131 -8.14 -36.99 28.13
N LYS A 132 -9.13 -36.12 27.92
CA LYS A 132 -9.54 -35.67 26.58
C LYS A 132 -8.41 -34.94 25.86
N MET A 133 -7.70 -34.04 26.54
CA MET A 133 -6.55 -33.34 25.97
C MET A 133 -5.42 -34.30 25.59
N PHE A 134 -5.13 -35.30 26.43
CA PHE A 134 -4.16 -36.33 26.10
C PHE A 134 -4.59 -37.11 24.84
N GLN A 135 -5.81 -37.64 24.82
CA GLN A 135 -6.33 -38.40 23.68
C GLN A 135 -6.37 -37.57 22.39
N LEU A 136 -6.77 -36.29 22.48
CA LEU A 136 -6.74 -35.37 21.35
C LEU A 136 -5.33 -35.23 20.78
N ASN A 137 -4.33 -34.96 21.62
CA ASN A 137 -2.95 -34.81 21.13
C ASN A 137 -2.39 -36.10 20.54
N GLN A 138 -2.79 -37.28 21.04
CA GLN A 138 -2.48 -38.56 20.38
C GLN A 138 -3.12 -38.64 18.98
N GLN A 139 -4.37 -38.18 18.83
CA GLN A 139 -5.02 -38.12 17.52
C GLN A 139 -4.36 -37.10 16.58
N LEU A 140 -3.95 -35.94 17.08
CA LEU A 140 -3.27 -34.91 16.29
C LEU A 140 -1.86 -35.35 15.85
N LEU A 141 -1.19 -36.15 16.67
CA LEU A 141 0.07 -36.79 16.31
C LEU A 141 -0.08 -37.66 15.07
N GLU A 142 -1.17 -38.44 14.99
CA GLU A 142 -1.45 -39.35 13.87
C GLU A 142 -2.07 -38.65 12.66
N ASN A 143 -3.01 -37.71 12.89
CA ASN A 143 -3.91 -37.20 11.87
C ASN A 143 -3.66 -35.73 11.50
N ALA A 144 -2.91 -34.96 12.30
CA ALA A 144 -2.65 -33.54 12.07
C ALA A 144 -1.14 -33.24 11.98
N ASN A 145 -0.37 -34.22 11.48
CA ASN A 145 1.06 -34.12 11.23
C ASN A 145 1.90 -33.69 12.46
N GLY A 146 1.54 -34.16 13.64
CA GLY A 146 2.23 -33.80 14.88
C GLY A 146 1.84 -32.44 15.45
N ALA A 147 0.70 -31.87 15.05
CA ALA A 147 0.16 -30.67 15.70
C ALA A 147 -0.06 -30.95 17.19
N GLN A 148 0.16 -29.94 18.02
CA GLN A 148 0.01 -30.05 19.47
C GLN A 148 -0.89 -28.94 19.97
N PHE A 149 -1.75 -29.27 20.92
CA PHE A 149 -2.62 -28.33 21.60
C PHE A 149 -2.43 -28.45 23.11
N MET A 150 -2.00 -27.36 23.75
CA MET A 150 -1.76 -27.29 25.18
C MET A 150 -2.79 -26.40 25.90
N LEU A 151 -3.33 -26.89 27.01
CA LEU A 151 -4.23 -26.16 27.90
C LEU A 151 -3.47 -25.73 29.17
N ILE A 152 -3.53 -24.44 29.50
CA ILE A 152 -2.85 -23.87 30.65
C ILE A 152 -3.84 -23.03 31.46
N THR A 153 -3.96 -23.33 32.74
CA THR A 153 -4.73 -22.52 33.70
C THR A 153 -3.79 -22.01 34.78
N VAL A 154 -3.92 -20.74 35.13
CA VAL A 154 -3.18 -20.10 36.22
C VAL A 154 -4.13 -19.30 37.12
N PRO A 155 -3.88 -19.23 38.44
CA PRO A 155 -4.70 -18.39 39.31
C PRO A 155 -4.66 -16.91 38.89
N VAL A 156 -3.46 -16.38 38.68
CA VAL A 156 -3.20 -14.98 38.32
C VAL A 156 -2.02 -14.88 37.36
N LEU A 157 -2.01 -13.86 36.51
CA LEU A 157 -0.89 -13.53 35.64
C LEU A 157 0.34 -13.08 36.45
N PRO A 158 1.56 -13.38 35.97
CA PRO A 158 2.78 -12.84 36.58
C PRO A 158 2.81 -11.31 36.50
N SER A 159 3.45 -10.67 37.48
CA SER A 159 3.44 -9.22 37.61
C SER A 159 4.05 -8.54 36.38
N GLY A 160 3.27 -7.68 35.72
CA GLY A 160 3.71 -6.91 34.54
C GLY A 160 3.59 -7.67 33.22
N GLU A 161 3.04 -8.88 33.22
CA GLU A 161 2.71 -9.63 32.01
C GLU A 161 1.24 -9.42 31.63
N SER A 162 0.96 -9.33 30.32
CA SER A 162 -0.40 -9.51 29.80
C SER A 162 -0.63 -10.98 29.43
N VAL A 163 -1.90 -11.40 29.29
CA VAL A 163 -2.21 -12.78 28.87
C VAL A 163 -1.57 -13.14 27.52
N GLU A 164 -1.48 -12.19 26.58
CA GLU A 164 -0.80 -12.35 25.28
C GLU A 164 0.71 -12.55 25.44
N SER A 165 1.37 -11.72 26.25
CA SER A 165 2.82 -11.80 26.42
C SER A 165 3.21 -13.09 27.13
N TYR A 166 2.42 -13.48 28.13
CA TYR A 166 2.69 -14.68 28.90
C TYR A 166 2.43 -15.96 28.07
N SER A 167 1.32 -16.05 27.35
CA SER A 167 1.03 -17.19 26.47
C SER A 167 2.10 -17.40 25.41
N ASN A 168 2.57 -16.32 24.79
CA ASN A 168 3.59 -16.37 23.74
C ASN A 168 4.95 -16.82 24.28
N LYS A 169 5.36 -16.33 25.45
CA LYS A 169 6.58 -16.78 26.14
C LYS A 169 6.50 -18.26 26.48
N ILE A 170 5.36 -18.72 26.99
CA ILE A 170 5.13 -20.14 27.30
C ILE A 170 5.20 -20.99 26.02
N ALA A 171 4.45 -20.63 24.98
CA ALA A 171 4.41 -21.39 23.73
C ALA A 171 5.81 -21.56 23.12
N ASN A 172 6.60 -20.48 23.10
CA ASN A 172 7.97 -20.50 22.58
C ASN A 172 8.95 -21.26 23.48
N GLN A 173 8.88 -21.07 24.80
CA GLN A 173 9.81 -21.72 25.73
C GLN A 173 9.56 -23.22 25.81
N LEU A 174 8.29 -23.64 25.85
CA LEU A 174 7.93 -25.05 25.90
C LEU A 174 8.04 -25.72 24.52
N GLY A 175 8.10 -24.92 23.44
CA GLY A 175 8.23 -25.42 22.08
C GLY A 175 7.02 -26.25 21.67
N VAL A 176 5.81 -25.75 21.95
CA VAL A 176 4.57 -26.45 21.63
C VAL A 176 4.42 -26.56 20.11
N GLY A 177 4.24 -27.79 19.61
CA GLY A 177 4.19 -28.13 18.19
C GLY A 177 5.56 -28.48 17.60
N ASP A 178 5.60 -28.69 16.28
CA ASP A 178 6.85 -28.93 15.56
C ASP A 178 7.52 -27.60 15.16
N ARG A 179 8.84 -27.51 15.38
CA ARG A 179 9.63 -26.29 15.15
C ARG A 179 9.68 -25.85 13.69
N GLU A 180 9.64 -26.78 12.75
CA GLU A 180 9.68 -26.47 11.31
C GLU A 180 8.29 -26.14 10.79
N LYS A 181 7.27 -26.87 11.27
CA LYS A 181 5.89 -26.73 10.81
C LYS A 181 5.13 -25.62 11.51
N ASN A 182 5.57 -25.17 12.68
CA ASN A 182 4.92 -24.13 13.50
C ASN A 182 3.43 -24.44 13.76
N ASN A 183 3.12 -25.69 14.13
CA ASN A 183 1.77 -26.22 14.26
C ASN A 183 1.33 -26.46 15.72
N GLY A 184 1.79 -25.61 16.64
CA GLY A 184 1.34 -25.58 18.03
C GLY A 184 0.16 -24.65 18.26
N VAL A 185 -0.68 -25.00 19.23
CA VAL A 185 -1.75 -24.16 19.76
C VAL A 185 -1.64 -24.15 21.28
N VAL A 186 -1.77 -22.97 21.91
CA VAL A 186 -1.79 -22.84 23.37
C VAL A 186 -3.01 -22.06 23.79
N PHE A 187 -3.86 -22.65 24.64
CA PHE A 187 -4.92 -21.92 25.33
C PHE A 187 -4.50 -21.64 26.76
N LEU A 188 -4.35 -20.36 27.11
CA LEU A 188 -4.04 -19.88 28.45
C LEU A 188 -5.28 -19.21 29.06
N MET A 189 -5.56 -19.52 30.32
CA MET A 189 -6.61 -18.88 31.11
C MET A 189 -6.06 -18.44 32.48
N ALA A 190 -6.22 -17.16 32.81
CA ALA A 190 -5.94 -16.58 34.12
C ALA A 190 -7.24 -16.28 34.86
N ILE A 191 -7.47 -16.98 35.97
CA ILE A 191 -8.78 -17.04 36.63
C ILE A 191 -9.14 -15.72 37.34
N GLU A 192 -8.22 -15.19 38.15
CA GLU A 192 -8.44 -13.96 38.93
C GLU A 192 -8.46 -12.72 38.03
N ASP A 193 -7.66 -12.70 36.97
CA ASP A 193 -7.63 -11.63 35.98
C ASP A 193 -8.84 -11.67 35.03
N ARG A 194 -9.54 -12.81 34.96
CA ARG A 194 -10.63 -13.09 33.99
C ARG A 194 -10.19 -12.85 32.55
N GLU A 195 -8.95 -13.24 32.24
CA GLU A 195 -8.36 -13.12 30.91
C GLU A 195 -8.02 -14.50 30.34
N SER A 196 -8.20 -14.65 29.03
CA SER A 196 -7.81 -15.85 28.29
C SER A 196 -7.23 -15.50 26.93
N ARG A 197 -6.44 -16.42 26.38
CA ARG A 197 -5.73 -16.27 25.11
C ARG A 197 -5.58 -17.61 24.40
N LEU A 198 -5.86 -17.62 23.09
CA LEU A 198 -5.60 -18.75 22.20
C LEU A 198 -4.45 -18.41 21.24
N GLU A 199 -3.23 -18.76 21.61
CA GLU A 199 -2.04 -18.58 20.78
C GLU A 199 -2.01 -19.64 19.67
N VAL A 200 -1.84 -19.20 18.41
CA VAL A 200 -1.82 -20.08 17.23
C VAL A 200 -0.49 -19.95 16.51
N GLY A 201 0.18 -21.09 16.27
CA GLY A 201 1.40 -21.14 15.49
C GLY A 201 1.17 -20.82 14.01
N TYR A 202 2.16 -20.18 13.36
CA TYR A 202 2.08 -19.71 11.98
C TYR A 202 1.64 -20.77 10.96
N GLY A 203 1.98 -22.04 11.19
CA GLY A 203 1.60 -23.14 10.30
C GLY A 203 0.11 -23.48 10.32
N LEU A 204 -0.64 -22.97 11.30
CA LEU A 204 -2.08 -23.20 11.48
C LEU A 204 -2.93 -21.93 11.24
N GLU A 205 -2.33 -20.77 10.97
CA GLU A 205 -3.06 -19.49 10.84
C GLU A 205 -4.10 -19.47 9.71
N SER A 206 -3.91 -20.23 8.64
CA SER A 206 -4.91 -20.32 7.57
C SER A 206 -6.08 -21.26 7.88
N ILE A 207 -6.03 -21.97 9.01
CA ILE A 207 -7.10 -22.84 9.53
C ILE A 207 -7.74 -22.15 10.74
N LEU A 208 -6.91 -21.86 11.73
CA LEU A 208 -7.24 -21.09 12.93
C LEU A 208 -6.79 -19.63 12.70
N THR A 209 -7.54 -18.92 11.86
CA THR A 209 -7.31 -17.49 11.64
C THR A 209 -7.56 -16.68 12.91
N ASP A 210 -6.99 -15.48 13.03
CA ASP A 210 -7.26 -14.56 14.15
C ASP A 210 -8.76 -14.36 14.41
N SER A 211 -9.54 -14.17 13.33
CA SER A 211 -10.99 -14.02 13.43
C SER A 211 -11.66 -15.26 13.99
N TYR A 212 -11.20 -16.45 13.60
CA TYR A 212 -11.79 -17.69 14.07
C TYR A 212 -11.38 -18.02 15.51
N ALA A 213 -10.13 -17.72 15.88
CA ALA A 213 -9.70 -17.77 17.28
C ALA A 213 -10.51 -16.80 18.15
N ASP A 214 -10.83 -15.61 17.63
CA ASP A 214 -11.67 -14.63 18.31
C ASP A 214 -13.10 -15.15 18.49
N ASP A 215 -13.69 -15.74 17.45
CA ASP A 215 -15.01 -16.36 17.52
C ASP A 215 -15.09 -17.50 18.56
N ILE A 216 -14.00 -18.27 18.74
CA ILE A 216 -13.91 -19.35 19.73
C ILE A 216 -13.91 -18.77 21.16
N ILE A 217 -13.05 -17.79 21.44
CA ILE A 217 -12.92 -17.19 22.78
C ILE A 217 -14.15 -16.34 23.13
N ASN A 218 -14.68 -15.61 22.15
CA ASN A 218 -15.82 -14.71 22.33
C ASN A 218 -17.18 -15.39 22.17
N ASN A 219 -17.21 -16.72 22.03
CA ASN A 219 -18.44 -17.50 21.99
C ASN A 219 -19.30 -17.24 23.24
N GLU A 220 -20.58 -16.91 23.06
CA GLU A 220 -21.45 -16.52 24.19
C GLU A 220 -21.56 -17.61 25.25
N GLU A 221 -21.76 -18.88 24.87
CA GLU A 221 -21.85 -19.98 25.84
C GLU A 221 -20.53 -20.20 26.60
N VAL A 222 -19.37 -19.94 25.95
CA VAL A 222 -18.06 -20.02 26.63
C VAL A 222 -17.96 -18.92 27.69
N LYS A 223 -18.30 -17.68 27.32
CA LYS A 223 -18.28 -16.54 28.23
C LYS A 223 -19.27 -16.68 29.37
N GLU A 224 -20.48 -17.16 29.10
CA GLU A 224 -21.49 -17.46 30.12
C GLU A 224 -20.97 -18.52 31.09
N ALA A 225 -20.45 -19.64 30.59
CA ALA A 225 -19.89 -20.69 31.43
C ALA A 225 -18.75 -20.17 32.33
N PHE A 226 -17.85 -19.32 31.80
CA PHE A 226 -16.78 -18.74 32.61
C PHE A 226 -17.27 -17.71 33.64
N ARG A 227 -18.33 -16.96 33.34
CA ARG A 227 -18.97 -16.05 34.30
C ARG A 227 -19.66 -16.78 35.44
N ASP A 228 -20.27 -17.92 35.12
CA ASP A 228 -20.94 -18.81 36.07
C ASP A 228 -19.95 -19.74 36.80
N GLU A 229 -18.64 -19.56 36.58
CA GLU A 229 -17.54 -20.36 37.14
C GLU A 229 -17.60 -21.85 36.75
N ASP A 230 -18.39 -22.20 35.72
CA ASP A 230 -18.40 -23.51 35.07
C ASP A 230 -17.28 -23.60 34.01
N TYR A 231 -16.04 -23.50 34.48
CA TYR A 231 -14.86 -23.49 33.61
C TYR A 231 -14.74 -24.76 32.77
N ASN A 232 -15.14 -25.92 33.28
CA ASN A 232 -15.01 -27.18 32.56
C ASN A 232 -15.90 -27.20 31.31
N THR A 233 -17.14 -26.69 31.38
CA THR A 233 -18.02 -26.59 30.21
C THR A 233 -17.42 -25.66 29.14
N GLY A 234 -16.98 -24.47 29.53
CA GLY A 234 -16.38 -23.52 28.58
C GLY A 234 -15.07 -24.03 27.96
N LEU A 235 -14.18 -24.61 28.77
CA LEU A 235 -12.93 -25.21 28.30
C LEU A 235 -13.20 -26.38 27.34
N ASN A 236 -14.18 -27.23 27.65
CA ASN A 236 -14.54 -28.34 26.77
C ASN A 236 -15.00 -27.86 25.39
N LYS A 237 -15.78 -26.78 25.35
CA LYS A 237 -16.27 -26.19 24.08
C LYS A 237 -15.13 -25.60 23.25
N ILE A 238 -14.20 -24.88 23.87
CA ILE A 238 -12.99 -24.38 23.20
C ILE A 238 -12.20 -25.55 22.61
N ILE A 239 -11.99 -26.61 23.39
CA ILE A 239 -11.23 -27.79 22.93
C ILE A 239 -11.90 -28.45 21.74
N ASP A 240 -13.23 -28.58 21.76
CA ASP A 240 -13.98 -29.16 20.65
C ASP A 240 -13.88 -28.32 19.37
N GLN A 241 -13.97 -26.99 19.49
CA GLN A 241 -13.85 -26.09 18.34
C GLN A 241 -12.43 -26.07 17.76
N VAL A 242 -11.40 -25.96 18.60
CA VAL A 242 -10.00 -26.01 18.18
C VAL A 242 -9.70 -27.37 17.52
N SER A 243 -10.09 -28.47 18.16
CA SER A 243 -9.93 -29.83 17.63
C SER A 243 -10.59 -29.97 16.26
N ALA A 244 -11.83 -29.53 16.09
CA ALA A 244 -12.54 -29.61 14.82
C ALA A 244 -11.81 -28.86 13.70
N ALA A 245 -11.15 -27.74 14.03
CA ALA A 245 -10.36 -26.98 13.08
C ALA A 245 -9.07 -27.72 12.65
N ILE A 246 -8.29 -28.19 13.63
CA ILE A 246 -6.92 -28.69 13.39
C ILE A 246 -6.84 -30.19 13.12
N ASN A 247 -7.83 -30.99 13.51
CA ASN A 247 -7.87 -32.45 13.32
C ASN A 247 -8.24 -32.87 11.88
N SER A 248 -8.14 -31.93 10.93
CA SER A 248 -8.31 -32.21 9.51
C SER A 248 -7.03 -32.88 8.98
N LYS A 249 -7.17 -34.10 8.43
CA LYS A 249 -6.05 -34.85 7.82
C LYS A 249 -5.29 -34.07 6.74
N THR A 250 -5.95 -33.08 6.14
CA THR A 250 -5.42 -32.27 5.04
C THR A 250 -5.07 -30.85 5.43
N ALA A 251 -5.24 -30.47 6.70
CA ALA A 251 -5.02 -29.14 7.25
C ALA A 251 -3.79 -28.41 6.67
N GLN A 252 -2.60 -29.03 6.74
CA GLN A 252 -1.38 -28.42 6.23
C GLN A 252 -1.32 -28.36 4.69
N VAL A 253 -1.85 -29.37 4.00
CA VAL A 253 -1.90 -29.38 2.54
C VAL A 253 -2.88 -28.32 2.03
N ASP A 254 -4.00 -28.12 2.73
CA ASP A 254 -4.99 -27.07 2.46
C ASP A 254 -4.39 -25.67 2.64
N ASN A 255 -3.55 -25.49 3.67
CA ASN A 255 -2.80 -24.27 3.90
C ASN A 255 -1.81 -23.98 2.77
N GLU A 256 -1.01 -24.97 2.37
CA GLU A 256 -0.08 -24.82 1.25
C GLU A 256 -0.80 -24.51 -0.08
N LEU A 257 -1.94 -25.17 -0.35
CA LEU A 257 -2.78 -24.90 -1.51
C LEU A 257 -3.30 -23.45 -1.51
N THR A 258 -3.77 -22.97 -0.35
CA THR A 258 -4.27 -21.60 -0.19
C THR A 258 -3.16 -20.57 -0.42
N ASN A 259 -1.96 -20.83 0.10
CA ASN A 259 -0.79 -19.95 -0.10
C ASN A 259 -0.38 -19.87 -1.57
N ILE A 260 -0.31 -21.01 -2.27
CA ILE A 260 0.01 -21.05 -3.71
C ILE A 260 -1.07 -20.34 -4.53
N GLN A 261 -2.34 -20.56 -4.20
CA GLN A 261 -3.45 -19.88 -4.88
C GLN A 261 -3.38 -18.35 -4.69
N THR A 262 -3.04 -17.91 -3.49
CA THR A 262 -2.85 -16.48 -3.17
C THR A 262 -1.68 -15.89 -3.94
N GLU A 263 -0.56 -16.61 -4.05
CA GLU A 263 0.60 -16.19 -4.83
C GLU A 263 0.29 -16.09 -6.33
N LEU A 264 -0.44 -17.07 -6.90
CA LEU A 264 -0.89 -17.06 -8.29
C LEU A 264 -1.78 -15.84 -8.59
N ASN A 265 -2.75 -15.57 -7.71
CA ASN A 265 -3.68 -14.45 -7.85
C ASN A 265 -2.93 -13.10 -7.73
N THR A 266 -2.02 -12.99 -6.77
CA THR A 266 -1.22 -11.78 -6.54
C THR A 266 -0.31 -11.47 -7.73
N ASN A 267 0.39 -12.48 -8.26
CA ASN A 267 1.25 -12.33 -9.42
C ASN A 267 0.45 -11.90 -10.68
N THR A 268 -0.72 -12.51 -10.87
CA THR A 268 -1.63 -12.15 -11.97
C THR A 268 -2.14 -10.71 -11.84
N THR A 269 -2.53 -10.31 -10.63
CA THR A 269 -3.02 -8.96 -10.34
C THR A 269 -1.94 -7.92 -10.56
N LYS A 270 -0.73 -8.12 -10.04
CA LYS A 270 0.42 -7.23 -10.22
C LYS A 270 0.71 -6.97 -11.70
N ARG A 271 0.76 -8.04 -12.51
CA ARG A 271 0.96 -7.94 -13.97
C ARG A 271 -0.14 -7.12 -14.64
N ASN A 272 -1.40 -7.42 -14.34
CA ASN A 272 -2.54 -6.72 -14.96
C ASN A 272 -2.56 -5.23 -14.59
N VAL A 273 -2.27 -4.89 -13.33
CA VAL A 273 -2.16 -3.50 -12.87
C VAL A 273 -1.06 -2.76 -13.61
N LEU A 274 0.10 -3.38 -13.82
CA LEU A 274 1.22 -2.72 -14.51
C LEU A 274 0.94 -2.53 -16.01
N LEU A 275 0.31 -3.50 -16.67
CA LEU A 275 -0.18 -3.35 -18.05
C LEU A 275 -1.19 -2.22 -18.17
N MET A 276 -2.17 -2.15 -17.26
CA MET A 276 -3.17 -1.07 -17.23
C MET A 276 -2.52 0.30 -16.99
N ALA A 277 -1.55 0.39 -16.07
CA ALA A 277 -0.80 1.61 -15.81
C ALA A 277 0.00 2.08 -17.05
N SER A 278 0.63 1.13 -17.76
CA SER A 278 1.36 1.42 -19.00
C SER A 278 0.45 1.94 -20.10
N ILE A 279 -0.71 1.32 -20.30
CA ILE A 279 -1.73 1.77 -21.27
C ILE A 279 -2.24 3.16 -20.90
N ALA A 280 -2.59 3.39 -19.64
CA ALA A 280 -3.03 4.70 -19.16
C ALA A 280 -1.96 5.78 -19.39
N GLY A 281 -0.69 5.47 -19.08
CA GLY A 281 0.45 6.36 -19.35
C GLY A 281 0.59 6.72 -20.83
N MET A 282 0.49 5.72 -21.71
CA MET A 282 0.52 5.95 -23.16
C MET A 282 -0.64 6.83 -23.64
N LEU A 283 -1.86 6.61 -23.13
CA LEU A 283 -3.03 7.44 -23.44
C LEU A 283 -2.85 8.88 -22.99
N ILE A 284 -2.30 9.11 -21.79
CA ILE A 284 -2.00 10.45 -21.29
C ILE A 284 -0.99 11.15 -22.19
N CYS A 285 0.10 10.46 -22.58
CA CYS A 285 1.08 10.99 -23.53
C CYS A 285 0.45 11.30 -24.89
N ALA A 286 -0.42 10.43 -25.42
CA ALA A 286 -1.10 10.65 -26.69
C ALA A 286 -2.04 11.87 -26.66
N VAL A 287 -2.85 11.99 -25.60
CA VAL A 287 -3.72 13.16 -25.37
C VAL A 287 -2.88 14.43 -25.26
N TYR A 288 -1.75 14.37 -24.56
CA TYR A 288 -0.84 15.49 -24.41
C TYR A 288 -0.22 15.92 -25.75
N ILE A 289 0.23 14.98 -26.58
CA ILE A 289 0.71 15.23 -27.95
C ILE A 289 -0.37 15.94 -28.77
N LEU A 290 -1.62 15.45 -28.75
CA LEU A 290 -2.74 16.08 -29.45
C LEU A 290 -2.97 17.53 -29.01
N GLN A 291 -2.88 17.81 -27.70
CA GLN A 291 -3.00 19.18 -27.19
C GLN A 291 -1.86 20.09 -27.68
N ILE A 292 -0.63 19.58 -27.76
CA ILE A 292 0.51 20.33 -28.29
C ILE A 292 0.34 20.60 -29.78
N LEU A 293 -0.09 19.61 -30.57
CA LEU A 293 -0.33 19.77 -32.01
C LEU A 293 -1.43 20.82 -32.29
N ARG A 294 -2.54 20.78 -31.53
CA ARG A 294 -3.59 21.82 -31.59
C ARG A 294 -3.04 23.21 -31.27
N THR A 295 -2.15 23.31 -30.29
CA THR A 295 -1.51 24.56 -29.90
C THR A 295 -0.56 25.07 -30.98
N ARG A 296 0.25 24.20 -31.58
CA ARG A 296 1.14 24.51 -32.71
C ARG A 296 0.36 25.08 -33.90
N LYS A 297 -0.81 24.51 -34.21
CA LYS A 297 -1.72 25.01 -35.26
C LYS A 297 -2.24 26.42 -34.93
N LEU A 298 -2.66 26.67 -33.68
CA LEU A 298 -3.12 27.99 -33.23
C LEU A 298 -2.00 29.04 -33.35
N VAL A 299 -0.81 28.75 -32.83
CA VAL A 299 0.33 29.69 -32.83
C VAL A 299 0.81 29.96 -34.26
N LYS A 300 0.79 28.95 -35.15
CA LYS A 300 1.04 29.15 -36.59
C LYS A 300 0.04 30.14 -37.19
N LYS A 301 -1.25 30.01 -36.91
CA LYS A 301 -2.28 30.96 -37.39
C LYS A 301 -2.00 32.38 -36.88
N MET A 302 -1.78 32.54 -35.57
CA MET A 302 -1.45 33.85 -34.96
C MET A 302 -0.22 34.49 -35.61
N TYR A 303 0.82 33.70 -35.91
CA TYR A 303 2.03 34.19 -36.57
C TYR A 303 1.76 34.64 -38.02
N GLN A 304 0.91 33.93 -38.76
CA GLN A 304 0.50 34.36 -40.11
C GLN A 304 -0.30 35.67 -40.05
N ASP A 305 -1.23 35.82 -39.11
CA ASP A 305 -1.97 37.07 -38.90
C ASP A 305 -1.02 38.25 -38.60
N TYR A 306 0.07 38.00 -37.86
CA TYR A 306 1.12 38.98 -37.61
C TYR A 306 1.89 39.34 -38.90
N LEU A 307 2.28 38.35 -39.71
CA LEU A 307 2.97 38.58 -40.98
C LEU A 307 2.12 39.41 -41.95
N ASN A 308 0.81 39.15 -42.02
CA ASN A 308 -0.13 39.90 -42.87
C ASN A 308 -0.29 41.37 -42.45
N CYS A 309 0.13 41.74 -41.24
CA CYS A 309 0.13 43.12 -40.78
C CYS A 309 1.42 43.88 -41.15
N LEU A 310 2.43 43.21 -41.71
CA LEU A 310 3.69 43.82 -42.09
C LEU A 310 3.58 44.47 -43.48
N PRO A 311 4.12 45.68 -43.68
CA PRO A 311 4.15 46.33 -44.99
C PRO A 311 5.14 45.63 -45.91
N THR A 312 4.88 45.69 -47.22
CA THR A 312 5.86 45.33 -48.25
C THR A 312 7.09 46.27 -48.13
N LYS A 313 8.31 45.76 -48.37
CA LYS A 313 9.58 46.47 -48.15
C LYS A 313 9.66 47.89 -48.76
N ALA A 314 8.84 48.20 -49.77
CA ALA A 314 8.82 49.46 -50.50
C ALA A 314 8.04 50.62 -49.83
N VAL A 315 7.32 50.43 -48.71
CA VAL A 315 6.25 51.35 -48.27
C VAL A 315 6.59 52.21 -47.02
N LEU A 316 7.84 52.25 -46.55
CA LEU A 316 8.19 52.94 -45.30
C LEU A 316 9.10 54.15 -45.52
N ASN A 317 8.52 55.22 -46.09
CA ASN A 317 9.25 56.46 -46.41
C ASN A 317 8.88 57.65 -45.50
N ASN A 318 7.85 57.54 -44.66
CA ASN A 318 7.42 58.58 -43.70
C ASN A 318 7.26 58.05 -42.25
N SER A 319 7.60 58.88 -41.27
CA SER A 319 7.53 58.59 -39.82
C SER A 319 6.13 58.23 -39.34
N GLU A 320 5.09 58.81 -39.95
CA GLU A 320 3.69 58.58 -39.57
C GLU A 320 3.18 57.20 -39.99
N GLN A 321 3.54 56.76 -41.21
CA GLN A 321 3.24 55.41 -41.70
C GLN A 321 3.93 54.34 -40.84
N THR A 322 5.16 54.61 -40.42
CA THR A 322 5.92 53.73 -39.51
C THR A 322 5.22 53.59 -38.16
N LYS A 323 4.70 54.69 -37.58
CA LYS A 323 3.90 54.67 -36.35
C LYS A 323 2.60 53.87 -36.51
N LYS A 324 1.89 54.04 -37.63
CA LYS A 324 0.65 53.30 -37.94
C LYS A 324 0.87 51.80 -38.04
N VAL A 325 1.93 51.39 -38.74
CA VAL A 325 2.35 49.98 -38.86
C VAL A 325 2.74 49.40 -37.51
N LEU A 326 3.52 50.14 -36.70
CA LEU A 326 3.91 49.72 -35.36
C LEU A 326 2.71 49.51 -34.44
N ASN A 327 1.73 50.41 -34.49
CA ASN A 327 0.50 50.27 -33.71
C ASN A 327 -0.33 49.05 -34.14
N LYS A 328 -0.46 48.80 -35.45
CA LYS A 328 -1.16 47.63 -35.98
C LYS A 328 -0.47 46.32 -35.57
N MET A 329 0.85 46.25 -35.67
CA MET A 329 1.64 45.10 -35.21
C MET A 329 1.45 44.82 -33.72
N LYS A 330 1.52 45.87 -32.88
CA LYS A 330 1.42 45.76 -31.42
C LYS A 330 0.08 45.17 -30.93
N LYS A 331 -0.99 45.33 -31.72
CA LYS A 331 -2.33 44.79 -31.41
C LYS A 331 -2.53 43.33 -31.82
N THR A 332 -1.59 42.74 -32.57
CA THR A 332 -1.74 41.34 -33.01
C THR A 332 -1.57 40.36 -31.86
N SER A 333 -2.36 39.30 -31.87
CA SER A 333 -2.32 38.24 -30.85
C SER A 333 -0.93 37.60 -30.70
N PHE A 334 -0.18 37.45 -31.80
CA PHE A 334 1.17 36.89 -31.74
C PHE A 334 2.18 37.84 -31.09
N TYR A 335 2.09 39.14 -31.37
CA TYR A 335 2.95 40.13 -30.73
C TYR A 335 2.69 40.21 -29.23
N CYS A 336 1.41 40.19 -28.82
CA CYS A 336 1.03 40.10 -27.42
C CYS A 336 1.61 38.82 -26.77
N LEU A 337 1.48 37.66 -27.42
CA LEU A 337 2.07 36.41 -26.95
C LEU A 337 3.61 36.53 -26.78
N TYR A 338 4.29 37.18 -27.72
CA TYR A 338 5.72 37.47 -27.65
C TYR A 338 6.07 38.34 -26.43
N LEU A 339 5.33 39.41 -26.15
CA LEU A 339 5.56 40.27 -24.99
C LEU A 339 5.40 39.54 -23.65
N ASN A 340 4.45 38.60 -23.57
CA ASN A 340 4.30 37.79 -22.37
C ASN A 340 5.53 36.90 -22.13
N GLY A 341 6.13 36.38 -23.21
CA GLY A 341 7.29 35.50 -23.16
C GLY A 341 6.93 34.04 -23.44
N ALA A 342 7.97 33.20 -23.55
CA ALA A 342 7.79 31.81 -23.98
C ALA A 342 7.11 31.00 -22.88
N THR A 343 5.90 30.53 -23.15
CA THR A 343 5.25 29.53 -22.30
C THR A 343 5.72 28.14 -22.76
N LEU A 344 6.67 27.56 -22.03
CA LEU A 344 7.00 26.15 -22.20
C LEU A 344 5.75 25.30 -21.89
N PHE A 345 5.54 24.21 -22.63
CA PHE A 345 4.48 23.24 -22.33
C PHE A 345 3.06 23.84 -22.27
N ALA A 346 2.75 24.76 -23.18
CA ALA A 346 1.50 25.51 -23.14
C ALA A 346 0.39 24.85 -23.97
N THR A 347 -0.75 24.58 -23.33
CA THR A 347 -1.99 24.22 -24.02
C THR A 347 -2.63 25.45 -24.68
N LYS A 348 -3.60 25.23 -25.56
CA LYS A 348 -4.40 26.30 -26.21
C LYS A 348 -4.93 27.34 -25.22
N GLY A 349 -5.41 26.90 -24.06
CA GLY A 349 -5.90 27.79 -23.00
C GLY A 349 -4.78 28.62 -22.36
N LYS A 350 -3.60 28.04 -22.13
CA LYS A 350 -2.43 28.77 -21.63
C LYS A 350 -1.95 29.82 -22.65
N ILE A 351 -1.96 29.51 -23.96
CA ILE A 351 -1.62 30.48 -25.02
C ILE A 351 -2.61 31.66 -25.05
N ARG A 352 -3.91 31.40 -24.95
CA ARG A 352 -4.93 32.46 -24.91
C ARG A 352 -4.72 33.39 -23.71
N ARG A 353 -4.48 32.83 -22.52
CA ARG A 353 -4.18 33.60 -21.30
C ARG A 353 -2.88 34.39 -21.40
N ALA A 354 -1.82 33.79 -21.94
CA ALA A 354 -0.56 34.48 -22.21
C ALA A 354 -0.75 35.65 -23.18
N THR A 355 -1.58 35.48 -24.20
CA THR A 355 -1.93 36.54 -25.17
C THR A 355 -2.64 37.71 -24.48
N LYS A 356 -3.65 37.45 -23.62
CA LYS A 356 -4.35 38.51 -22.86
C LYS A 356 -3.42 39.29 -21.93
N ARG A 357 -2.51 38.60 -21.25
CA ARG A 357 -1.49 39.26 -20.41
C ARG A 357 -0.51 40.08 -21.26
N GLY A 358 -0.18 39.54 -22.43
CA GLY A 358 0.59 40.22 -23.47
C GLY A 358 -0.03 41.52 -23.95
N SER A 359 -1.36 41.55 -24.14
CA SER A 359 -2.06 42.77 -24.53
C SER A 359 -2.02 43.82 -23.42
N LEU A 360 -2.13 43.43 -22.16
CA LEU A 360 -1.94 44.34 -21.03
C LEU A 360 -0.52 44.92 -21.00
N LEU A 361 0.51 44.10 -21.22
CA LEU A 361 1.91 44.55 -21.31
C LEU A 361 2.15 45.49 -22.51
N SER A 362 1.40 45.32 -23.60
CA SER A 362 1.47 46.24 -24.73
C SER A 362 0.90 47.62 -24.41
N ILE A 363 -0.07 47.71 -23.49
CA ILE A 363 -0.68 48.96 -23.03
C ILE A 363 0.15 49.58 -21.89
N TYR A 364 0.59 48.74 -20.95
CA TYR A 364 1.32 49.10 -19.74
C TYR A 364 2.73 48.47 -19.75
N PRO A 365 3.72 49.09 -20.42
CA PRO A 365 5.05 48.51 -20.57
C PRO A 365 5.83 48.37 -19.26
N ASN A 366 5.51 49.19 -18.25
CA ASN A 366 6.16 49.19 -16.93
C ASN A 366 5.48 48.24 -15.92
N ALA A 367 4.50 47.44 -16.36
CA ALA A 367 3.78 46.52 -15.49
C ALA A 367 4.71 45.42 -14.96
N LYS A 368 4.62 45.11 -13.66
CA LYS A 368 5.44 44.09 -12.98
C LYS A 368 4.76 42.73 -13.07
N LYS A 369 5.47 41.71 -13.56
CA LYS A 369 5.00 40.31 -13.54
C LYS A 369 5.07 39.77 -12.11
N GLN A 370 4.00 39.12 -11.68
CA GLN A 370 3.85 38.53 -10.36
C GLN A 370 3.67 37.00 -10.46
N SER A 371 3.78 36.30 -9.33
CA SER A 371 3.53 34.86 -9.22
C SER A 371 2.15 34.45 -9.74
N PHE A 372 2.00 33.19 -10.12
CA PHE A 372 0.77 32.63 -10.72
C PHE A 372 0.32 33.34 -12.00
N GLY A 373 1.23 34.04 -12.67
CA GLY A 373 0.96 34.70 -13.93
C GLY A 373 0.14 35.99 -13.81
N ARG A 374 0.07 36.58 -12.62
CA ARG A 374 -0.57 37.87 -12.35
C ARG A 374 0.28 39.04 -12.87
N LEU A 375 -0.33 40.21 -13.04
CA LEU A 375 0.34 41.41 -13.52
C LEU A 375 -0.06 42.62 -12.68
N LEU A 376 0.92 43.34 -12.14
CA LEU A 376 0.70 44.54 -11.34
C LEU A 376 0.97 45.80 -12.18
N VAL A 377 -0.03 46.68 -12.28
CA VAL A 377 0.04 47.95 -13.00
C VAL A 377 -0.29 49.06 -12.00
N GLY A 378 0.71 49.80 -11.55
CA GLY A 378 0.54 50.72 -10.41
C GLY A 378 0.08 49.92 -9.18
N ASP A 379 -1.07 50.29 -8.61
CA ASP A 379 -1.72 49.58 -7.49
C ASP A 379 -2.82 48.59 -7.96
N THR A 380 -3.07 48.50 -9.27
CA THR A 380 -4.05 47.56 -9.83
C THR A 380 -3.42 46.20 -10.12
N LEU A 381 -3.93 45.15 -9.49
CA LEU A 381 -3.50 43.78 -9.74
C LEU A 381 -4.45 43.07 -10.71
N TYR A 382 -3.90 42.56 -11.80
CA TYR A 382 -4.61 41.73 -12.77
C TYR A 382 -4.34 40.24 -12.54
N SER A 383 -5.39 39.43 -12.71
CA SER A 383 -5.37 37.97 -12.67
C SER A 383 -4.64 37.37 -13.89
N TYR A 384 -4.44 36.05 -13.85
CA TYR A 384 -3.79 35.29 -14.91
C TYR A 384 -4.55 35.34 -16.26
N ASP A 385 -5.84 35.66 -16.25
CA ASP A 385 -6.71 35.75 -17.41
C ASP A 385 -6.95 37.19 -17.88
N GLY A 386 -6.37 38.18 -17.19
CA GLY A 386 -6.48 39.60 -17.49
C GLY A 386 -7.65 40.34 -16.84
N SER A 387 -8.44 39.67 -15.98
CA SER A 387 -9.42 40.35 -15.11
C SER A 387 -8.73 41.13 -14.00
N VAL A 388 -9.37 42.18 -13.47
CA VAL A 388 -8.85 42.91 -12.31
C VAL A 388 -9.21 42.13 -11.04
N LEU A 389 -8.22 41.89 -10.17
CA LEU A 389 -8.40 41.27 -8.85
C LEU A 389 -8.61 42.33 -7.76
N THR A 390 -7.87 43.43 -7.84
CA THR A 390 -7.98 44.56 -6.91
C THR A 390 -7.39 45.81 -7.55
N TYR A 391 -7.93 46.97 -7.17
CA TYR A 391 -7.37 48.29 -7.51
C TYR A 391 -6.42 48.84 -6.43
N ALA A 392 -6.36 48.17 -5.27
CA ALA A 392 -5.55 48.54 -4.12
C ALA A 392 -4.68 47.35 -3.68
N TYR A 393 -3.68 47.00 -4.48
CA TYR A 393 -2.81 45.84 -4.27
C TYR A 393 -2.09 45.90 -2.93
N LEU A 394 -1.52 47.05 -2.58
CA LEU A 394 -0.76 47.25 -1.33
C LEU A 394 -1.58 46.88 -0.09
N ASN A 395 -2.89 47.18 -0.09
CA ASN A 395 -3.81 46.92 1.03
C ASN A 395 -4.63 45.64 0.87
N SER A 396 -4.34 44.83 -0.16
CA SER A 396 -5.11 43.62 -0.44
C SER A 396 -4.51 42.37 0.21
N GLN A 397 -5.34 41.34 0.35
CA GLN A 397 -4.92 39.97 0.69
C GLN A 397 -3.92 39.36 -0.31
N TYR A 398 -3.70 39.98 -1.48
CA TYR A 398 -2.77 39.46 -2.49
C TYR A 398 -1.33 39.95 -2.30
N ASN A 399 -1.08 40.87 -1.37
CA ASN A 399 0.25 41.33 -1.00
C ASN A 399 0.82 40.41 0.12
N PRO A 400 1.91 39.65 -0.13
CA PRO A 400 2.50 38.75 0.86
C PRO A 400 2.92 39.44 2.16
N SER A 401 3.25 40.73 2.11
CA SER A 401 3.63 41.51 3.29
C SER A 401 2.47 41.78 4.26
N ASN A 402 1.23 41.50 3.86
CA ASN A 402 0.05 41.65 4.70
C ASN A 402 -0.32 40.37 5.47
N HIS A 403 0.48 39.29 5.35
CA HIS A 403 0.24 38.02 6.06
C HIS A 403 1.31 37.79 7.13
N SER A 404 0.91 37.74 8.41
CA SER A 404 1.73 37.24 9.50
C SER A 404 1.67 35.70 9.53
N SER A 405 2.82 35.03 9.51
CA SER A 405 2.91 33.57 9.59
C SER A 405 2.49 33.04 10.96
N SER A 406 1.34 32.37 11.04
CA SER A 406 1.03 31.42 12.12
C SER A 406 1.21 29.99 11.61
N GLY A 407 1.91 29.17 12.41
CA GLY A 407 2.55 27.92 12.00
C GLY A 407 1.64 26.75 11.63
N SER A 408 2.29 25.72 11.10
CA SER A 408 1.70 24.39 10.92
C SER A 408 2.66 23.35 11.49
N GLY A 409 2.30 22.80 12.65
CA GLY A 409 2.86 21.56 13.17
C GLY A 409 2.16 20.34 12.54
N SER A 410 2.93 19.28 12.35
CA SER A 410 2.52 17.91 12.05
C SER A 410 3.80 17.08 12.25
N GLY A 411 3.90 16.07 13.11
CA GLY A 411 2.91 15.16 13.66
C GLY A 411 3.38 13.74 13.33
N GLY A 412 3.61 12.92 14.34
CA GLY A 412 3.50 11.45 14.27
C GLY A 412 4.75 10.64 13.99
N SER A 413 5.16 9.90 15.02
CA SER A 413 6.15 8.81 15.06
C SER A 413 5.54 7.49 14.55
N PHE A 414 6.34 6.60 13.95
CA PHE A 414 6.00 5.17 13.84
C PHE A 414 7.24 4.32 14.16
N GLY A 415 7.14 3.58 15.27
CA GLY A 415 8.10 2.59 15.75
C GLY A 415 7.96 1.25 15.02
N GLY A 416 9.06 0.49 15.05
CA GLY A 416 9.22 -0.81 14.39
C GLY A 416 8.53 -1.97 15.11
N GLY A 417 8.38 -3.08 14.39
CA GLY A 417 7.84 -4.34 14.91
C GLY A 417 8.83 -5.51 14.77
N SER A 418 8.55 -6.59 15.51
CA SER A 418 9.06 -7.95 15.27
C SER A 418 8.12 -9.01 15.91
N PHE A 419 7.68 -9.98 15.08
CA PHE A 419 7.00 -11.29 15.25
C PHE A 419 5.86 -11.50 16.29
N GLY A 420 4.64 -11.95 15.95
CA GLY A 420 3.97 -12.13 14.65
C GLY A 420 3.23 -13.47 14.39
N GLY A 421 3.02 -14.32 15.40
CA GLY A 421 2.03 -15.42 15.29
C GLY A 421 0.69 -14.91 15.81
N GLY A 422 -0.37 -15.10 15.04
CA GLY A 422 -1.71 -14.59 15.34
C GLY A 422 -2.39 -15.19 16.58
N GLY A 423 -3.61 -14.73 16.83
CA GLY A 423 -4.58 -15.27 17.78
C GLY A 423 -5.42 -14.19 18.47
N ALA A 424 -6.41 -14.63 19.26
CA ALA A 424 -7.30 -13.74 20.01
C ALA A 424 -7.11 -13.81 21.52
N SER A 425 -7.44 -12.71 22.20
CA SER A 425 -7.62 -12.62 23.65
C SER A 425 -9.07 -12.28 23.98
N GLY A 426 -9.50 -12.65 25.18
CA GLY A 426 -10.85 -12.34 25.63
C GLY A 426 -10.94 -12.33 27.15
N SER A 427 -11.89 -11.55 27.64
CA SER A 427 -12.26 -11.45 29.05
C SER A 427 -13.73 -11.80 29.27
N TRP A 428 -14.07 -12.24 30.48
CA TRP A 428 -15.43 -12.68 30.82
C TRP A 428 -16.00 -12.03 32.08
#